data_AF-A0A4R6NX63-F1
#
_entry.id   AF-A0A4R6NX63-F1
#
_cell.length_a   1.000
_cell.length_b   1.000
_cell.length_c   1.000
_cell.angle_alpha   90.00
_cell.angle_beta   90.00
_cell.angle_gamma   90.00
#
_symmetry.space_group_name_H-M   'P 1'
#
loop_
_entity.id
_entity.type
_entity.pdbx_description
1 polymer ?
#
loop_
_entity_poly.entity_id
_entity_poly.type
_entity_poly.pdbx_seq_one_letter_code
_entity_poly.pdbx_strand_id
1 'polypeptide(L)'
;MMTLVEWQSCWLDHLRGERGLAELTLKSYQRLILLDITYLADQGVSKPQQLTTALLERCLVNWRREGLGERSIALKLSAWRTFCDFLLHSGALQDNPALNVKAPKIPKRLPKNLDVDSISHLLDLPKSDELAIRDAAIMELLYSSGLRLAELVSLDRDSIDLRIGQLRVVGKGSKTRIVPVGRHAIGAIKEWLKVRANWLGAKPELALFISKRLSRISPRTVQQRLNFWGQQQGIIGDLHPHKLRHSFASHMLEASGDLRAVQELLGHANLSTTQIYTHLDFKRLAEVYDSAHPRANRTVKK
;
A
#
# COMPACT_ATOMS: atom_id res chain seq x y z
N MET A 1 19.51 31.10 -19.65
CA MET A 1 19.14 30.69 -18.29
C MET A 1 18.03 29.66 -18.41
N MET A 2 18.18 28.51 -17.77
CA MET A 2 17.18 27.43 -17.82
C MET A 2 15.88 27.85 -17.12
N THR A 3 14.76 27.45 -17.71
CA THR A 3 13.40 27.57 -17.18
C THR A 3 13.16 26.57 -16.05
N LEU A 4 12.13 26.82 -15.25
CA LEU A 4 11.70 25.90 -14.19
C LEU A 4 11.37 24.49 -14.73
N VAL A 5 10.84 24.38 -15.95
CA VAL A 5 10.54 23.08 -16.59
C VAL A 5 11.83 22.31 -16.90
N GLU A 6 12.84 23.00 -17.44
CA GLU A 6 14.14 22.38 -17.71
C GLU A 6 14.84 21.97 -16.41
N TRP A 7 14.78 22.82 -15.39
CA TRP A 7 15.29 22.48 -14.06
C TRP A 7 14.57 21.29 -13.42
N GLN A 8 13.26 21.15 -13.64
CA GLN A 8 12.50 20.00 -13.17
C GLN A 8 13.04 18.70 -13.78
N SER A 9 13.34 18.69 -15.08
CA SER A 9 13.91 17.52 -15.75
C SER A 9 15.26 17.13 -15.13
N CYS A 10 16.17 18.09 -14.93
CA CYS A 10 17.45 17.84 -14.26
C CYS A 10 17.27 17.33 -12.83
N TRP A 11 16.31 17.89 -12.09
CA TRP A 11 15.98 17.43 -10.75
C TRP A 11 15.51 15.98 -10.73
N LEU A 12 14.64 15.59 -11.66
CA LEU A 12 14.14 14.22 -11.77
C LEU A 12 15.25 13.23 -12.14
N ASP A 13 16.19 13.64 -12.99
CA ASP A 13 17.36 12.83 -13.34
C ASP A 13 18.32 12.68 -12.14
N HIS A 14 18.57 13.76 -11.38
CA HIS A 14 19.32 13.70 -10.12
C HIS A 14 18.64 12.76 -9.10
N LEU A 15 17.32 12.85 -8.94
CA LEU A 15 16.57 11.96 -8.05
C LEU A 15 16.59 10.49 -8.50
N ARG A 16 16.66 10.25 -9.82
CA ARG A 16 16.78 8.90 -10.40
C ARG A 16 18.17 8.31 -10.17
N GLY A 17 19.22 9.08 -10.47
CA GLY A 17 20.61 8.63 -10.38
C GLY A 17 21.14 8.57 -8.96
N GLU A 18 21.22 9.72 -8.29
CA GLU A 18 21.93 9.85 -7.01
C GLU A 18 21.13 9.34 -5.81
N ARG A 19 19.79 9.46 -5.84
CA ARG A 19 18.92 9.04 -4.73
C ARG A 19 18.23 7.69 -4.93
N GLY A 20 18.32 7.11 -6.13
CA GLY A 20 17.72 5.81 -6.45
C GLY A 20 16.22 5.73 -6.14
N LEU A 21 15.48 6.84 -6.28
CA LEU A 21 14.05 6.86 -5.97
C LEU A 21 13.25 5.97 -6.94
N ALA A 22 12.21 5.33 -6.41
CA ALA A 22 11.35 4.45 -7.20
C ALA A 22 10.67 5.22 -8.34
N GLU A 23 10.54 4.61 -9.50
CA GLU A 23 9.98 5.24 -10.72
C GLU A 23 8.58 5.83 -10.49
N LEU A 24 7.76 5.18 -9.66
CA LEU A 24 6.42 5.66 -9.31
C LEU A 24 6.47 6.97 -8.49
N THR A 25 7.47 7.12 -7.63
CA THR A 25 7.70 8.35 -6.86
C THR A 25 8.15 9.48 -7.80
N LEU A 26 9.05 9.20 -8.74
CA LEU A 26 9.49 10.17 -9.76
C LEU A 26 8.33 10.66 -10.63
N LYS A 27 7.50 9.74 -11.16
CA LYS A 27 6.30 10.10 -11.94
C LYS A 27 5.31 10.94 -11.13
N SER A 28 5.15 10.62 -9.84
CA SER A 28 4.29 11.40 -8.94
C SER A 28 4.81 12.82 -8.74
N TYR A 29 6.10 12.98 -8.46
CA TYR A 29 6.76 14.27 -8.27
C TYR A 29 6.75 15.12 -9.53
N GLN A 30 7.07 14.52 -10.68
CA GLN A 30 6.99 15.15 -11.99
C GLN A 30 5.61 15.75 -12.22
N ARG A 31 4.55 14.95 -12.07
CA ARG A 31 3.17 15.42 -12.29
C ARG A 31 2.79 16.56 -11.34
N LEU A 32 3.14 16.44 -10.06
CA LEU A 32 2.77 17.43 -9.04
C LEU A 32 3.42 18.79 -9.31
N ILE A 33 4.72 18.79 -9.59
CA ILE A 33 5.52 20.01 -9.79
C ILE A 33 5.22 20.64 -11.16
N LEU A 34 5.06 19.82 -12.21
CA LEU A 34 4.85 20.34 -13.58
C LEU A 34 3.58 21.19 -13.66
N LEU A 35 2.48 20.74 -13.06
CA LEU A 35 1.22 21.49 -13.01
C LEU A 35 1.40 22.88 -12.40
N ASP A 36 2.15 22.99 -11.31
CA ASP A 36 2.37 24.28 -10.66
C ASP A 36 3.35 25.16 -11.43
N ILE A 37 4.40 24.58 -12.02
CA ILE A 37 5.35 25.32 -12.86
C ILE A 37 4.63 25.90 -14.08
N THR A 38 3.76 25.14 -14.73
CA THR A 38 2.96 25.64 -15.86
C THR A 38 2.06 26.79 -15.41
N TYR A 39 1.35 26.63 -14.28
CA TYR A 39 0.52 27.69 -13.72
C TYR A 39 1.31 28.97 -13.36
N LEU A 40 2.53 28.82 -12.85
CA LEU A 40 3.43 29.93 -12.56
C LEU A 40 3.95 30.59 -13.84
N ALA A 41 4.26 29.79 -14.86
CA ALA A 41 4.70 30.29 -16.16
C ALA A 41 3.62 31.15 -16.83
N ASP A 42 2.35 30.77 -16.72
CA ASP A 42 1.19 31.56 -17.19
C ASP A 42 1.07 32.92 -16.47
N GLN A 43 1.67 33.05 -15.27
CA GLN A 43 1.76 34.30 -14.51
C GLN A 43 3.10 35.04 -14.71
N GLY A 44 3.92 34.62 -15.67
CA GLY A 44 5.22 35.22 -15.97
C GLY A 44 6.37 34.77 -15.04
N VAL A 45 6.17 33.73 -14.23
CA VAL A 45 7.18 33.14 -13.36
C VAL A 45 7.72 31.86 -14.01
N SER A 46 8.85 31.99 -14.71
CA SER A 46 9.45 30.89 -15.48
C SER A 46 10.89 30.56 -15.07
N LYS A 47 11.51 31.36 -14.21
CA LYS A 47 12.91 31.22 -13.76
C LYS A 47 13.00 30.95 -12.26
N PRO A 48 14.01 30.20 -11.79
CA PRO A 48 14.24 29.94 -10.38
C PRO A 48 14.26 31.19 -9.50
N GLN A 49 14.96 32.24 -9.91
CA GLN A 49 15.15 33.46 -9.12
C GLN A 49 13.86 34.24 -8.85
N GLN A 50 12.79 33.92 -9.59
CA GLN A 50 11.48 34.51 -9.39
C GLN A 50 10.67 33.78 -8.31
N LEU A 51 11.09 32.58 -7.89
CA LEU A 51 10.42 31.83 -6.84
C LEU A 51 10.60 32.54 -5.50
N THR A 52 9.48 32.82 -4.83
CA THR A 52 9.45 33.46 -3.52
C THR A 52 8.52 32.70 -2.59
N THR A 53 8.69 32.87 -1.28
CA THR A 53 7.79 32.30 -0.27
C THR A 53 6.34 32.72 -0.55
N ALA A 54 6.11 33.99 -0.90
CA ALA A 54 4.78 34.53 -1.18
C ALA A 54 4.11 33.87 -2.40
N LEU A 55 4.87 33.52 -3.45
CA LEU A 55 4.31 32.78 -4.60
C LEU A 55 3.91 31.36 -4.20
N LEU A 56 4.75 30.67 -3.43
CA LEU A 56 4.44 29.32 -2.97
C LEU A 56 3.28 29.28 -1.97
N GLU A 57 3.11 30.31 -1.13
CA GLU A 57 1.92 30.50 -0.30
C GLU A 57 0.66 30.74 -1.15
N ARG A 58 0.78 31.46 -2.27
CA ARG A 58 -0.33 31.64 -3.22
C ARG A 58 -0.71 30.33 -3.91
N CYS A 59 0.27 29.52 -4.30
CA CYS A 59 0.03 28.16 -4.79
C CYS A 59 -0.70 27.31 -3.74
N LEU A 60 -0.29 27.38 -2.47
CA LEU A 60 -0.94 26.69 -1.36
C LEU A 60 -2.43 27.07 -1.23
N VAL A 61 -2.75 28.36 -1.34
CA VAL A 61 -4.14 28.85 -1.33
C VAL A 61 -4.91 28.30 -2.54
N ASN A 62 -4.31 28.30 -3.73
CA ASN A 62 -4.96 27.77 -4.93
C ASN A 62 -5.24 26.26 -4.81
N TRP A 63 -4.31 25.46 -4.28
CA TRP A 63 -4.53 24.03 -4.06
C TRP A 63 -5.72 23.76 -3.12
N ARG A 64 -5.90 24.59 -2.09
CA ARG A 64 -7.08 24.48 -1.20
C ARG A 64 -8.37 24.82 -1.95
N ARG A 65 -8.35 25.87 -2.78
CA ARG A 65 -9.49 26.29 -3.61
C ARG A 65 -9.88 25.22 -4.63
N GLU A 66 -8.91 24.49 -5.16
CA GLU A 66 -9.10 23.32 -6.03
C GLU A 66 -9.57 22.06 -5.29
N GLY A 67 -9.76 22.13 -3.96
CA GLY A 67 -10.29 21.02 -3.16
C GLY A 67 -9.27 19.93 -2.82
N LEU A 68 -7.96 20.21 -2.92
CA LEU A 68 -6.94 19.24 -2.51
C LEU A 68 -7.02 19.00 -0.99
N GLY A 69 -7.08 17.73 -0.59
CA GLY A 69 -6.99 17.35 0.82
C GLY A 69 -5.60 17.66 1.43
N GLU A 70 -5.55 17.82 2.75
CA GLU A 70 -4.35 18.25 3.48
C GLU A 70 -3.12 17.36 3.26
N ARG A 71 -3.32 16.04 3.11
CA ARG A 71 -2.23 15.10 2.77
C ARG A 71 -1.66 15.34 1.37
N SER A 72 -2.52 15.61 0.39
CA SER A 72 -2.12 15.94 -0.97
C SER A 72 -1.34 17.25 -1.00
N ILE A 73 -1.81 18.25 -0.23
CA ILE A 73 -1.11 19.52 -0.06
C ILE A 73 0.28 19.31 0.58
N ALA A 74 0.37 18.52 1.66
CA ALA A 74 1.64 18.26 2.33
C ALA A 74 2.64 17.52 1.42
N LEU A 75 2.17 16.55 0.63
CA LEU A 75 2.98 15.85 -0.36
C LEU A 75 3.49 16.79 -1.46
N LYS A 76 2.60 17.66 -1.97
CA LYS A 76 2.94 18.64 -3.01
C LYS A 76 3.96 19.66 -2.52
N LEU A 77 3.81 20.14 -1.27
CA LEU A 77 4.79 21.00 -0.63
C LEU A 77 6.13 20.29 -0.38
N SER A 78 6.10 19.00 -0.02
CA SER A 78 7.33 18.20 0.11
C SER A 78 8.10 18.13 -1.21
N ALA A 79 7.40 17.94 -2.34
CA ALA A 79 8.02 17.96 -3.66
C ALA A 79 8.68 19.33 -3.95
N TRP A 80 7.98 20.44 -3.64
CA TRP A 80 8.51 21.79 -3.79
C TRP A 80 9.76 22.05 -2.96
N ARG A 81 9.78 21.60 -1.71
CA ARG A 81 10.96 21.71 -0.84
C ARG A 81 12.16 21.01 -1.44
N THR A 82 11.99 19.76 -1.89
CA THR A 82 13.07 19.00 -2.50
C THR A 82 13.52 19.55 -3.85
N PHE A 83 12.63 20.18 -4.61
CA PHE A 83 12.97 20.84 -5.88
C PHE A 83 13.74 22.14 -5.64
N CYS A 84 13.29 22.99 -4.72
CA CYS A 84 14.00 24.21 -4.32
C CYS A 84 15.35 23.89 -3.65
N ASP A 85 15.45 22.81 -2.88
CA ASP A 85 16.74 22.33 -2.35
C ASP A 85 17.68 21.98 -3.51
N PHE A 86 17.22 21.26 -4.52
CA PHE A 86 18.04 20.94 -5.69
C PHE A 86 18.50 22.20 -6.44
N LEU A 87 17.60 23.18 -6.62
CA LEU A 87 17.94 24.46 -7.24
C LEU A 87 18.98 25.24 -6.42
N LEU A 88 18.88 25.22 -5.08
CA LEU A 88 19.85 25.82 -4.18
C LEU A 88 21.23 25.16 -4.32
N HIS A 89 21.30 23.82 -4.27
CA HIS A 89 22.57 23.09 -4.43
C HIS A 89 23.17 23.25 -5.83
N SER A 90 22.33 23.49 -6.84
CA SER A 90 22.75 23.78 -8.22
C SER A 90 23.13 25.25 -8.45
N GLY A 91 23.09 26.10 -7.41
CA GLY A 91 23.42 27.53 -7.50
C GLY A 91 22.38 28.39 -8.20
N ALA A 92 21.19 27.84 -8.51
CA ALA A 92 20.11 28.57 -9.16
C ALA A 92 19.27 29.42 -8.20
N LEU A 93 19.32 29.11 -6.90
CA LEU A 93 18.73 29.86 -5.79
C LEU A 93 19.79 30.17 -4.74
N GLN A 94 19.55 31.21 -3.93
CA GLN A 94 20.38 31.54 -2.76
C GLN A 94 19.81 30.99 -1.45
N ASP A 95 18.51 30.73 -1.41
CA ASP A 95 17.80 30.11 -0.30
C ASP A 95 16.68 29.18 -0.80
N ASN A 96 16.04 28.44 0.10
CA ASN A 96 14.89 27.62 -0.23
C ASN A 96 13.59 28.30 0.24
N PRO A 97 12.82 28.96 -0.66
CA PRO A 97 11.59 29.67 -0.28
C PRO A 97 10.47 28.72 0.19
N ALA A 98 10.53 27.43 -0.15
CA ALA A 98 9.51 26.45 0.23
C ALA A 98 9.61 25.97 1.69
N LEU A 99 10.74 26.23 2.37
CA LEU A 99 10.91 25.86 3.78
C LEU A 99 10.02 26.68 4.71
N ASN A 100 9.82 27.97 4.39
CA ASN A 100 9.05 28.90 5.20
C ASN A 100 7.52 28.76 5.01
N VAL A 101 7.09 28.04 3.97
CA VAL A 101 5.67 27.77 3.74
C VAL A 101 5.17 26.74 4.74
N LYS A 102 4.16 27.11 5.53
CA LYS A 102 3.56 26.22 6.54
C LYS A 102 2.59 25.23 5.88
N ALA A 103 2.89 23.94 5.99
CA ALA A 103 1.96 22.88 5.61
C ALA A 103 0.70 22.93 6.51
N PRO A 104 -0.49 22.57 5.98
CA PRO A 104 -1.65 22.34 6.85
C PRO A 104 -1.31 21.26 7.88
N LYS A 105 -1.71 21.48 9.14
CA LYS A 105 -1.61 20.45 10.18
C LYS A 105 -2.49 19.28 9.76
N ILE A 106 -1.89 18.18 9.34
CA ILE A 106 -2.63 16.94 9.09
C ILE A 106 -3.15 16.47 10.46
N PRO A 107 -4.47 16.50 10.72
CA PRO A 107 -4.99 15.93 11.94
C PRO A 107 -4.63 14.45 11.92
N LYS A 108 -3.97 14.00 12.99
CA LYS A 108 -3.76 12.58 13.23
C LYS A 108 -5.12 11.96 13.52
N ARG A 109 -5.90 11.67 12.47
CA ARG A 109 -7.01 10.74 12.60
C ARG A 109 -6.38 9.38 12.83
N LEU A 110 -6.43 8.91 14.08
CA LEU A 110 -6.23 7.49 14.35
C LEU A 110 -7.23 6.75 13.46
N PRO A 111 -6.77 5.88 12.54
CA PRO A 111 -7.69 5.07 11.78
C PRO A 111 -8.53 4.28 12.78
N LYS A 112 -9.87 4.36 12.68
CA LYS A 112 -10.71 3.36 13.33
C LYS A 112 -10.42 2.06 12.59
N ASN A 113 -9.59 1.21 13.21
CA ASN A 113 -9.37 -0.14 12.72
C ASN A 113 -10.71 -0.88 12.71
N LEU A 114 -10.88 -1.79 11.76
CA LEU A 114 -12.01 -2.69 11.81
C LEU A 114 -11.84 -3.57 13.03
N ASP A 115 -12.85 -3.59 13.89
CA ASP A 115 -12.90 -4.52 15.02
C ASP A 115 -13.01 -5.98 14.51
N VAL A 116 -12.80 -6.91 15.43
CA VAL A 116 -12.81 -8.34 15.17
C VAL A 116 -14.14 -8.77 14.52
N ASP A 117 -15.27 -8.28 15.01
CA ASP A 117 -16.60 -8.63 14.50
C ASP A 117 -16.83 -8.13 13.07
N SER A 118 -16.42 -6.90 12.76
CA SER A 118 -16.48 -6.33 11.40
C SER A 118 -15.63 -7.14 10.41
N ILE A 119 -14.45 -7.58 10.82
CA ILE A 119 -13.61 -8.46 9.98
C ILE A 119 -14.28 -9.83 9.80
N SER A 120 -14.83 -10.41 10.86
CA SER A 120 -15.52 -11.70 10.81
C SER A 120 -16.67 -11.67 9.79
N HIS A 121 -17.47 -10.60 9.81
CA HIS A 121 -18.57 -10.39 8.89
C HIS A 121 -18.08 -10.13 7.45
N LEU A 122 -17.06 -9.29 7.29
CA LEU A 122 -16.46 -8.99 5.99
C LEU A 122 -15.92 -10.24 5.27
N LEU A 123 -15.38 -11.18 6.03
CA LEU A 123 -14.81 -12.42 5.54
C LEU A 123 -15.86 -13.53 5.32
N ASP A 124 -17.12 -13.31 5.71
CA ASP A 124 -18.23 -14.24 5.53
C ASP A 124 -18.95 -13.98 4.20
N LEU A 125 -18.25 -14.27 3.09
CA LEU A 125 -18.77 -14.04 1.75
C LEU A 125 -19.58 -15.23 1.19
N PRO A 126 -20.52 -14.99 0.24
CA PRO A 126 -21.25 -16.04 -0.45
C PRO A 126 -20.31 -17.08 -1.08
N LYS A 127 -20.61 -18.36 -0.87
CA LYS A 127 -19.83 -19.49 -1.43
C LYS A 127 -20.36 -20.01 -2.76
N SER A 128 -21.49 -19.49 -3.24
CA SER A 128 -22.09 -19.86 -4.52
C SER A 128 -21.62 -18.99 -5.69
N ASP A 129 -21.02 -17.83 -5.42
CA ASP A 129 -20.46 -16.94 -6.45
C ASP A 129 -18.95 -17.13 -6.55
N GLU A 130 -18.49 -17.56 -7.72
CA GLU A 130 -17.07 -17.78 -8.04
C GLU A 130 -16.21 -16.52 -7.83
N LEU A 131 -16.76 -15.32 -8.09
CA LEU A 131 -16.06 -14.07 -7.79
C LEU A 131 -15.95 -13.84 -6.28
N ALA A 132 -17.02 -14.13 -5.53
CA ALA A 132 -17.02 -14.01 -4.09
C ALA A 132 -16.02 -14.98 -3.43
N ILE A 133 -15.89 -16.22 -3.95
CA ILE A 133 -14.86 -17.17 -3.51
C ILE A 133 -13.46 -16.60 -3.72
N ARG A 134 -13.17 -16.05 -4.91
CA ARG A 134 -11.88 -15.40 -5.19
C ARG A 134 -11.61 -14.26 -4.22
N ASP A 135 -12.59 -13.38 -4.06
CA ASP A 135 -12.42 -12.16 -3.26
C ASP A 135 -12.31 -12.50 -1.78
N ALA A 136 -12.99 -13.55 -1.30
CA ALA A 136 -12.81 -14.10 0.03
C ALA A 136 -11.36 -14.54 0.22
N ALA A 137 -10.82 -15.38 -0.67
CA ALA A 137 -9.43 -15.82 -0.61
C ALA A 137 -8.42 -14.65 -0.62
N ILE A 138 -8.70 -13.58 -1.38
CA ILE A 138 -7.91 -12.35 -1.37
C ILE A 138 -7.94 -11.66 -0.01
N MET A 139 -9.14 -11.46 0.56
CA MET A 139 -9.31 -10.76 1.84
C MET A 139 -8.72 -11.56 3.00
N GLU A 140 -8.93 -12.87 3.01
CA GLU A 140 -8.34 -13.78 3.98
C GLU A 140 -6.82 -13.72 3.94
N LEU A 141 -6.21 -13.77 2.75
CA LEU A 141 -4.75 -13.77 2.65
C LEU A 141 -4.15 -12.41 3.02
N LEU A 142 -4.79 -11.31 2.61
CA LEU A 142 -4.41 -9.95 3.02
C LEU A 142 -4.46 -9.80 4.53
N TYR A 143 -5.52 -10.31 5.16
CA TYR A 143 -5.69 -10.26 6.61
C TYR A 143 -4.76 -11.23 7.34
N SER A 144 -4.52 -12.43 6.81
CA SER A 144 -3.75 -13.47 7.49
C SER A 144 -2.25 -13.23 7.50
N SER A 145 -1.72 -12.73 6.39
CA SER A 145 -0.27 -12.55 6.24
C SER A 145 0.14 -11.08 6.16
N GLY A 146 -0.81 -10.17 6.42
CA GLY A 146 -0.60 -8.73 6.45
C GLY A 146 0.04 -8.19 5.17
N LEU A 147 -0.26 -8.75 3.99
CA LEU A 147 0.46 -8.44 2.74
C LEU A 147 0.23 -7.01 2.26
N ARG A 148 1.21 -6.43 1.55
CA ARG A 148 0.97 -5.23 0.74
C ARG A 148 0.18 -5.63 -0.52
N LEU A 149 -0.60 -4.69 -1.08
CA LEU A 149 -1.36 -4.96 -2.30
C LEU A 149 -0.45 -5.42 -3.47
N ALA A 150 0.70 -4.77 -3.65
CA ALA A 150 1.66 -5.14 -4.69
C ALA A 150 2.23 -6.55 -4.49
N GLU A 151 2.42 -6.96 -3.23
CA GLU A 151 2.88 -8.30 -2.88
C GLU A 151 1.80 -9.33 -3.23
N LEU A 152 0.54 -9.08 -2.85
CA LEU A 152 -0.59 -9.96 -3.17
C LEU A 152 -0.76 -10.19 -4.67
N VAL A 153 -0.79 -9.12 -5.47
CA VAL A 153 -1.04 -9.25 -6.92
C VAL A 153 0.10 -9.91 -7.68
N SER A 154 1.32 -9.92 -7.12
CA SER A 154 2.50 -10.53 -7.72
C SER A 154 2.67 -12.01 -7.37
N LEU A 155 1.85 -12.55 -6.45
CA LEU A 155 1.93 -13.96 -6.07
C LEU A 155 1.64 -14.90 -7.25
N ASP A 156 2.42 -15.96 -7.33
CA ASP A 156 2.17 -17.13 -8.16
C ASP A 156 1.65 -18.28 -7.30
N ARG A 157 1.12 -19.31 -7.96
CA ARG A 157 0.63 -20.51 -7.29
C ARG A 157 1.70 -21.16 -6.39
N ASP A 158 2.95 -21.15 -6.83
CA ASP A 158 4.07 -21.76 -6.12
C ASP A 158 4.71 -20.81 -5.08
N SER A 159 4.18 -19.61 -4.93
CA SER A 159 4.55 -18.70 -3.84
C SER A 159 4.02 -19.21 -2.49
N ILE A 160 2.97 -20.02 -2.46
CA ILE A 160 2.34 -20.52 -1.23
C ILE A 160 2.45 -22.04 -1.10
N ASP A 161 2.96 -22.49 0.05
CA ASP A 161 2.87 -23.88 0.47
C ASP A 161 1.68 -24.06 1.42
N LEU A 162 0.60 -24.63 0.88
CA LEU A 162 -0.65 -24.88 1.61
C LEU A 162 -0.57 -26.05 2.60
N ARG A 163 0.49 -26.87 2.56
CA ARG A 163 0.67 -28.01 3.48
C ARG A 163 1.26 -27.53 4.79
N ILE A 164 2.30 -26.69 4.72
CA ILE A 164 2.98 -26.14 5.90
C ILE A 164 2.48 -24.75 6.30
N GLY A 165 1.61 -24.12 5.48
CA GLY A 165 1.01 -22.82 5.79
C GLY A 165 2.01 -21.67 5.70
N GLN A 166 2.80 -21.63 4.63
CA GLN A 166 3.83 -20.61 4.44
C GLN A 166 3.70 -19.93 3.08
N LEU A 167 3.96 -18.63 3.05
CA LEU A 167 3.94 -17.83 1.84
C LEU A 167 5.29 -17.12 1.68
N ARG A 168 5.89 -17.29 0.51
CA ARG A 168 7.09 -16.56 0.08
C ARG A 168 6.68 -15.27 -0.62
N VAL A 169 7.20 -14.15 -0.14
CA VAL A 169 6.85 -12.80 -0.60
C VAL A 169 8.12 -12.07 -1.05
N VAL A 170 8.09 -11.47 -2.24
CA VAL A 170 9.15 -10.59 -2.73
C VAL A 170 8.79 -9.13 -2.39
N GLY A 171 9.58 -8.50 -1.51
CA GLY A 171 9.39 -7.12 -1.06
C GLY A 171 10.19 -6.08 -1.86
N LYS A 172 10.21 -4.85 -1.35
CA LYS A 172 10.97 -3.72 -1.93
C LYS A 172 12.47 -4.04 -1.95
N GLY A 173 13.14 -3.82 -3.08
CA GLY A 173 14.57 -4.13 -3.27
C GLY A 173 14.86 -5.61 -3.48
N SER A 174 13.90 -6.38 -4.00
CA SER A 174 14.02 -7.81 -4.31
C SER A 174 14.30 -8.71 -3.10
N LYS A 175 14.11 -8.21 -1.87
CA LYS A 175 14.27 -8.99 -0.66
C LYS A 175 13.10 -9.95 -0.49
N THR A 176 13.38 -11.24 -0.38
CA THR A 176 12.38 -12.27 -0.10
C THR A 176 12.18 -12.44 1.40
N ARG A 177 10.93 -12.61 1.83
CA ARG A 177 10.60 -13.07 3.19
C ARG A 177 9.57 -14.20 3.14
N ILE A 178 9.56 -15.03 4.17
CA ILE A 178 8.53 -16.04 4.40
C ILE A 178 7.60 -15.51 5.48
N VAL A 179 6.29 -15.63 5.27
CA VAL A 179 5.26 -15.28 6.25
C VAL A 179 4.33 -16.48 6.48
N PRO A 180 3.88 -16.71 7.72
CA PRO A 180 2.88 -17.74 7.99
C PRO A 180 1.53 -17.37 7.36
N VAL A 181 0.75 -18.40 7.04
CA VAL A 181 -0.61 -18.31 6.53
C VAL A 181 -1.50 -19.14 7.44
N GLY A 182 -2.51 -18.51 8.03
CA GLY A 182 -3.44 -19.17 8.94
C GLY A 182 -4.42 -20.09 8.23
N ARG A 183 -5.02 -21.00 9.01
CA ARG A 183 -5.88 -22.09 8.49
C ARG A 183 -7.08 -21.59 7.69
N HIS A 184 -7.63 -20.44 8.05
CA HIS A 184 -8.77 -19.83 7.37
C HIS A 184 -8.41 -19.34 5.96
N ALA A 185 -7.25 -18.70 5.81
CA ALA A 185 -6.73 -18.30 4.51
C ALA A 185 -6.36 -19.50 3.65
N ILE A 186 -5.74 -20.54 4.24
CA ILE A 186 -5.48 -21.81 3.53
C ILE A 186 -6.78 -22.40 2.99
N GLY A 187 -7.84 -22.45 3.81
CA GLY A 187 -9.16 -22.95 3.42
C GLY A 187 -9.75 -22.17 2.24
N ALA A 188 -9.77 -20.84 2.33
CA ALA A 188 -10.30 -20.00 1.26
C ALA A 188 -9.48 -20.10 -0.04
N ILE A 189 -8.15 -20.17 0.06
CA ILE A 189 -7.28 -20.35 -1.11
C ILE A 189 -7.53 -21.71 -1.76
N LYS A 190 -7.72 -22.79 -0.99
CA LYS A 190 -8.07 -24.11 -1.55
C LYS A 190 -9.37 -24.08 -2.35
N GLU A 191 -10.40 -23.41 -1.85
CA GLU A 191 -11.67 -23.25 -2.60
C GLU A 191 -11.47 -22.40 -3.86
N TRP A 192 -10.73 -21.30 -3.76
CA TRP A 192 -10.39 -20.49 -4.92
C TRP A 192 -9.60 -21.26 -5.98
N LEU A 193 -8.64 -22.11 -5.59
CA LEU A 193 -7.84 -22.88 -6.55
C LEU A 193 -8.69 -23.84 -7.39
N LYS A 194 -9.79 -24.38 -6.84
CA LYS A 194 -10.76 -25.20 -7.60
C LYS A 194 -11.46 -24.37 -8.67
N VAL A 195 -12.01 -23.22 -8.28
CA VAL A 195 -12.69 -22.28 -9.19
C VAL A 195 -11.72 -21.76 -10.27
N ARG A 196 -10.52 -21.37 -9.86
CA ARG A 196 -9.45 -20.90 -10.75
C ARG A 196 -9.09 -21.93 -11.82
N ALA A 197 -9.00 -23.21 -11.44
CA ALA A 197 -8.71 -24.29 -12.39
C ALA A 197 -9.81 -24.39 -13.46
N ASN A 198 -11.09 -24.31 -13.05
CA ASN A 198 -12.22 -24.30 -13.97
C ASN A 198 -12.20 -23.08 -14.91
N TRP A 199 -11.86 -21.90 -14.39
CA TRP A 199 -11.77 -20.67 -15.20
C TRP A 199 -10.69 -20.73 -16.27
N LEU A 200 -9.51 -21.27 -15.94
CA LEU A 200 -8.37 -21.28 -16.86
C LEU A 200 -8.45 -22.39 -17.90
N GLY A 201 -9.03 -23.54 -17.56
CA GLY A 201 -8.92 -24.74 -18.38
C GLY A 201 -7.45 -25.05 -18.67
N ALA A 202 -7.08 -25.06 -19.95
CA ALA A 202 -5.72 -25.36 -20.42
C ALA A 202 -4.77 -24.15 -20.50
N LYS A 203 -5.21 -22.93 -20.14
CA LYS A 203 -4.37 -21.72 -20.30
C LYS A 203 -3.20 -21.68 -19.31
N PRO A 204 -1.96 -21.40 -19.76
CA PRO A 204 -0.80 -21.30 -18.89
C PRO A 204 -0.77 -19.91 -18.20
N GLU A 205 -1.34 -19.83 -17.00
CA GLU A 205 -1.25 -18.66 -16.13
C GLU A 205 -0.78 -19.11 -14.75
N LEU A 206 0.26 -18.47 -14.22
CA LEU A 206 0.91 -18.83 -12.95
C LEU A 206 0.36 -18.02 -11.79
N ALA A 207 -0.21 -16.83 -12.05
CA ALA A 207 -0.68 -15.92 -11.03
C ALA A 207 -1.68 -16.58 -10.08
N LEU A 208 -1.47 -16.45 -8.77
CA LEU A 208 -2.35 -17.03 -7.76
C LEU A 208 -3.78 -16.50 -7.91
N PHE A 209 -3.92 -15.20 -8.18
CA PHE A 209 -5.20 -14.54 -8.41
C PHE A 209 -5.32 -14.01 -9.84
N ILE A 210 -6.43 -14.35 -10.49
CA ILE A 210 -6.74 -13.97 -11.86
C ILE A 210 -8.04 -13.16 -11.95
N SER A 211 -8.11 -12.32 -12.96
CA SER A 211 -9.32 -11.58 -13.33
C SER A 211 -10.27 -12.44 -14.16
N LYS A 212 -11.49 -11.94 -14.40
CA LYS A 212 -12.42 -12.55 -15.39
C LYS A 212 -11.86 -12.60 -16.81
N ARG A 213 -10.79 -11.85 -17.09
CA ARG A 213 -10.06 -11.89 -18.37
C ARG A 213 -9.01 -13.00 -18.43
N LEU A 214 -8.94 -13.86 -17.41
CA LEU A 214 -8.04 -15.01 -17.32
C LEU A 214 -6.55 -14.63 -17.32
N SER A 215 -6.25 -13.44 -16.80
CA SER A 215 -4.90 -12.93 -16.58
C SER A 215 -4.73 -12.47 -15.14
N ARG A 216 -3.48 -12.35 -14.68
CA ARG A 216 -3.13 -11.77 -13.36
C ARG A 216 -4.02 -10.58 -12.99
N ILE A 217 -4.59 -10.63 -11.79
CA ILE A 217 -5.48 -9.57 -11.32
C ILE A 217 -4.72 -8.25 -11.12
N SER A 218 -5.35 -7.13 -11.53
CA SER A 218 -4.74 -5.81 -11.35
C SER A 218 -4.94 -5.28 -9.92
N PRO A 219 -4.01 -4.44 -9.40
CA PRO A 219 -4.19 -3.74 -8.12
C PRO A 219 -5.51 -2.98 -8.03
N ARG A 220 -5.91 -2.31 -9.12
CA ARG A 220 -7.15 -1.54 -9.19
C ARG A 220 -8.38 -2.43 -9.04
N THR A 221 -8.39 -3.60 -9.67
CA THR A 221 -9.48 -4.57 -9.54
C THR A 221 -9.61 -5.04 -8.09
N VAL A 222 -8.51 -5.38 -7.42
CA VAL A 222 -8.53 -5.80 -6.00
C VAL A 222 -9.12 -4.70 -5.11
N GLN A 223 -8.69 -3.44 -5.28
CA GLN A 223 -9.23 -2.30 -4.52
C GLN A 223 -10.72 -2.11 -4.76
N GLN A 224 -11.17 -2.20 -6.02
CA GLN A 224 -12.60 -2.08 -6.37
C GLN A 224 -13.43 -3.20 -5.73
N ARG A 225 -12.92 -4.44 -5.72
CA ARG A 225 -13.61 -5.59 -5.11
C ARG A 225 -13.67 -5.48 -3.59
N LEU A 226 -12.59 -5.02 -2.94
CA LEU A 226 -12.59 -4.71 -1.51
C LEU A 226 -13.64 -3.64 -1.17
N ASN A 227 -13.64 -2.51 -1.88
CA ASN A 227 -14.64 -1.46 -1.66
C ASN A 227 -16.07 -1.96 -1.87
N PHE A 228 -16.30 -2.76 -2.92
CA PHE A 228 -17.60 -3.38 -3.18
C PHE A 228 -18.08 -4.20 -1.96
N TRP A 229 -17.25 -5.12 -1.46
CA TRP A 229 -17.62 -5.94 -0.30
C TRP A 229 -17.74 -5.12 0.99
N GLY A 230 -16.91 -4.10 1.18
CA GLY A 230 -17.05 -3.17 2.30
C GLY A 230 -18.42 -2.50 2.32
N GLN A 231 -18.92 -2.05 1.16
CA GLN A 231 -20.24 -1.45 1.05
C GLN A 231 -21.37 -2.47 1.26
N GLN A 232 -21.26 -3.66 0.66
CA GLN A 232 -22.26 -4.72 0.85
C GLN A 232 -22.40 -5.16 2.31
N GLN A 233 -21.30 -5.17 3.06
CA GLN A 233 -21.25 -5.57 4.47
C GLN A 233 -21.41 -4.38 5.44
N GLY A 234 -21.85 -3.21 4.96
CA GLY A 234 -22.16 -2.06 5.80
C GLY A 234 -20.97 -1.38 6.48
N ILE A 235 -19.75 -1.60 6.01
CA ILE A 235 -18.55 -0.97 6.58
C ILE A 235 -18.58 0.54 6.30
N ILE A 236 -18.47 1.34 7.36
CA ILE A 236 -18.40 2.80 7.26
C ILE A 236 -17.04 3.21 6.68
N GLY A 237 -17.09 3.87 5.52
CA GLY A 237 -15.93 4.35 4.76
C GLY A 237 -15.27 3.27 3.90
N ASP A 238 -14.26 3.67 3.13
CA ASP A 238 -13.67 2.75 2.15
C ASP A 238 -12.86 1.61 2.81
N LEU A 239 -12.99 0.41 2.23
CA LEU A 239 -12.20 -0.76 2.59
C LEU A 239 -11.01 -0.87 1.65
N HIS A 240 -9.79 -0.70 2.18
CA HIS A 240 -8.58 -0.78 1.39
C HIS A 240 -7.62 -1.84 1.97
N PRO A 241 -6.70 -2.40 1.17
CA PRO A 241 -5.73 -3.39 1.64
C PRO A 241 -4.94 -2.92 2.87
N HIS A 242 -4.64 -1.62 2.96
CA HIS A 242 -3.96 -1.03 4.10
C HIS A 242 -4.78 -1.10 5.40
N LYS A 243 -6.11 -1.02 5.32
CA LYS A 243 -7.02 -1.11 6.48
C LYS A 243 -7.03 -2.54 7.03
N LEU A 244 -7.12 -3.55 6.15
CA LEU A 244 -7.01 -4.97 6.52
C LEU A 244 -5.66 -5.30 7.14
N ARG A 245 -4.57 -4.82 6.54
CA ARG A 245 -3.21 -5.01 7.06
C ARG A 245 -3.02 -4.34 8.43
N HIS A 246 -3.62 -3.17 8.65
CA HIS A 246 -3.52 -2.50 9.94
C HIS A 246 -4.34 -3.21 11.01
N SER A 247 -5.58 -3.64 10.70
CA SER A 247 -6.38 -4.49 11.60
C SER A 247 -5.64 -5.78 11.95
N PHE A 248 -5.01 -6.45 10.98
CA PHE A 248 -4.15 -7.61 11.25
C PHE A 248 -3.03 -7.27 12.24
N ALA A 249 -2.27 -6.20 11.98
CA ALA A 249 -1.17 -5.80 12.85
C ALA A 249 -1.63 -5.54 14.29
N SER A 250 -2.75 -4.83 14.46
CA SER A 250 -3.32 -4.52 15.77
C SER A 250 -3.80 -5.78 16.49
N HIS A 251 -4.63 -6.61 15.87
CA HIS A 251 -5.17 -7.81 16.51
C HIS A 251 -4.06 -8.82 16.82
N MET A 252 -3.08 -8.96 15.93
CA MET A 252 -1.93 -9.84 16.14
C MET A 252 -1.08 -9.35 17.32
N LEU A 253 -0.89 -8.04 17.46
CA LEU A 253 -0.18 -7.46 18.60
C LEU A 253 -0.95 -7.66 19.91
N GLU A 254 -2.26 -7.43 19.91
CA GLU A 254 -3.14 -7.64 21.06
C GLU A 254 -3.12 -9.10 21.53
N ALA A 255 -3.11 -10.06 20.60
CA ALA A 255 -3.12 -11.48 20.93
C ALA A 255 -1.73 -12.06 21.29
N SER A 256 -0.65 -11.58 20.65
CA SER A 256 0.71 -12.11 20.88
C SER A 256 1.48 -11.39 21.99
N GLY A 257 1.18 -10.10 22.23
CA GLY A 257 2.00 -9.23 23.07
C GLY A 257 3.42 -8.96 22.54
N ASP A 258 3.78 -9.47 21.35
CA ASP A 258 5.13 -9.39 20.79
C ASP A 258 5.20 -8.43 19.60
N LEU A 259 5.51 -7.17 19.90
CA LEU A 259 5.65 -6.12 18.89
C LEU A 259 6.73 -6.43 17.85
N ARG A 260 7.82 -7.12 18.24
CA ARG A 260 8.93 -7.41 17.32
C ARG A 260 8.51 -8.45 16.29
N ALA A 261 7.90 -9.55 16.74
CA ALA A 261 7.40 -10.58 15.84
C ALA A 261 6.37 -10.04 14.83
N VAL A 262 5.48 -9.12 15.27
CA VAL A 262 4.51 -8.46 14.39
C VAL A 262 5.19 -7.52 13.37
N GLN A 263 6.18 -6.73 13.80
CA GLN A 263 6.90 -5.80 12.92
C GLN A 263 7.70 -6.52 11.82
N GLU A 264 8.32 -7.64 12.14
CA GLU A 264 9.09 -8.46 11.19
C GLU A 264 8.17 -9.15 10.16
N LEU A 265 7.03 -9.70 10.59
CA LEU A 265 6.05 -10.31 9.71
C LEU A 265 5.48 -9.30 8.69
N LEU A 266 5.29 -8.05 9.13
CA LEU A 266 4.90 -6.94 8.28
C LEU A 266 6.06 -6.46 7.36
N GLY A 267 7.30 -6.82 7.62
CA GLY A 267 8.45 -6.46 6.78
C GLY A 267 8.72 -4.95 6.81
N HIS A 268 8.76 -4.36 8.00
CA HIS A 268 9.26 -3.00 8.21
C HIS A 268 10.80 -2.99 8.09
N ALA A 269 11.31 -2.14 7.20
CA ALA A 269 12.68 -2.21 6.69
C ALA A 269 13.76 -1.61 7.61
N ASN A 270 13.43 -1.23 8.84
CA ASN A 270 14.40 -0.72 9.82
C ASN A 270 14.18 -1.43 11.14
N LEU A 271 15.14 -2.29 11.51
CA LEU A 271 15.72 -2.44 12.86
C LEU A 271 16.93 -3.37 12.75
N SER A 272 18.02 -2.93 13.36
CA SER A 272 19.42 -3.37 13.21
C SER A 272 19.77 -4.68 13.91
N THR A 273 18.92 -5.70 13.90
CA THR A 273 19.24 -7.01 14.49
C THR A 273 18.54 -8.13 13.77
N THR A 274 19.30 -8.93 13.03
CA THR A 274 18.84 -10.17 12.40
C THR A 274 18.54 -11.20 13.49
N GLN A 275 17.27 -11.48 13.77
CA GLN A 275 16.87 -12.76 14.34
C GLN A 275 16.40 -13.66 13.19
N ILE A 276 17.12 -14.74 12.95
CA ILE A 276 16.73 -15.77 11.99
C ILE A 276 15.62 -16.57 12.66
N TYR A 277 14.36 -16.25 12.34
CA TYR A 277 13.21 -17.02 12.80
C TYR A 277 13.21 -18.42 12.18
N THR A 278 12.99 -19.42 13.01
CA THR A 278 12.98 -20.83 12.63
C THR A 278 11.57 -21.29 12.25
N HIS A 279 11.45 -22.49 11.70
CA HIS A 279 10.16 -23.12 11.41
C HIS A 279 9.25 -23.23 12.66
N LEU A 280 9.84 -23.40 13.86
CA LEU A 280 9.09 -23.48 15.12
C LEU A 280 8.45 -22.13 15.46
N ASP A 281 9.16 -21.04 15.21
CA ASP A 281 8.64 -19.70 15.46
C ASP A 281 7.49 -19.35 14.50
N PHE A 282 7.57 -19.78 13.24
CA PHE A 282 6.46 -19.61 12.28
C PHE A 282 5.21 -20.40 12.68
N LYS A 283 5.37 -21.63 13.17
CA LYS A 283 4.24 -22.44 13.65
C LYS A 283 3.56 -21.77 14.83
N ARG A 284 4.33 -21.28 15.80
CA ARG A 284 3.81 -20.54 16.96
C ARG A 284 3.07 -19.27 16.52
N LEU A 285 3.61 -18.50 15.57
CA LEU A 285 2.95 -17.31 15.06
C LEU A 285 1.64 -17.64 14.33
N ALA A 286 1.60 -18.73 13.55
CA ALA A 286 0.39 -19.22 12.92
C ALA A 286 -0.66 -19.65 13.96
N GLU A 287 -0.24 -20.31 15.05
CA GLU A 287 -1.13 -20.71 16.15
C GLU A 287 -1.71 -19.51 16.88
N VAL A 288 -0.90 -18.48 17.18
CA VAL A 288 -1.40 -17.24 17.80
C VAL A 288 -2.33 -16.48 16.85
N TYR A 289 -2.03 -16.48 15.54
CA TYR A 289 -2.97 -15.93 14.56
C TYR A 289 -4.28 -16.72 14.51
N ASP A 290 -4.21 -18.05 14.46
CA ASP A 290 -5.38 -18.92 14.36
C ASP A 290 -6.27 -18.84 15.62
N SER A 291 -5.69 -18.56 16.79
CA SER A 291 -6.44 -18.30 18.03
C SER A 291 -7.03 -16.88 18.06
N ALA A 292 -6.32 -15.89 17.52
CA ALA A 292 -6.77 -14.51 17.41
C ALA A 292 -7.74 -14.27 16.24
N HIS A 293 -7.86 -15.23 15.32
CA HIS A 293 -8.67 -15.10 14.13
C HIS A 293 -10.14 -14.83 14.52
N PRO A 294 -10.84 -13.83 13.93
CA PRO A 294 -12.23 -13.50 14.27
C PRO A 294 -13.24 -14.64 14.17
N ARG A 295 -12.88 -15.68 13.42
CA ARG A 295 -13.69 -16.90 13.21
C ARG A 295 -13.15 -18.14 13.94
N ALA A 296 -12.19 -17.99 14.86
CA ALA A 296 -11.59 -19.10 15.58
C ALA A 296 -12.58 -19.87 16.47
N ASN A 297 -13.54 -19.15 17.07
CA ASN A 297 -14.50 -19.67 18.06
C ASN A 297 -15.91 -19.91 17.51
N ARG A 298 -16.12 -19.78 16.19
CA ARG A 298 -17.44 -20.01 15.59
C ARG A 298 -17.63 -21.51 15.42
N THR A 299 -18.19 -22.18 16.43
CA THR A 299 -18.62 -23.58 16.34
C THR A 299 -19.59 -23.67 15.17
N VAL A 300 -19.25 -24.48 14.16
CA VAL A 300 -20.16 -24.79 13.05
C VAL A 300 -21.36 -25.48 13.68
N LYS A 301 -22.47 -24.76 13.87
CA LYS A 301 -23.77 -25.40 14.07
C LYS A 301 -24.05 -26.16 12.77
N LYS A 302 -23.96 -27.48 12.85
CA LYS A 302 -24.47 -28.41 11.85
C LYS A 302 -25.96 -28.16 11.61
#